data_AF-A0A381YTC9-F1
#
_entry.id   AF-A0A381YTC9-F1
#
_cell.length_a   1.000
_cell.length_b   1.000
_cell.length_c   1.000
_cell.angle_alpha   90.00
_cell.angle_beta   90.00
_cell.angle_gamma   90.00
#
_symmetry.space_group_name_H-M   'P 1'
#
loop_
_entity.id
_entity.type
_entity.pdbx_description
1 polymer ?
#
loop_
_entity_poly.entity_id
_entity_poly.type
_entity_poly.pdbx_seq_one_letter_code
_entity_poly.pdbx_strand_id
1 'polypeptide(L)'
;MILKKTLIHNNPKRLFTFGCSFTDYLWPTWANILGYEFRDAEFYNFGKSGAGNQYIFNMIMQADASYNFTHNDIVIVQWTNVSREDRYFHAGAPILNDSEVQHGAWSTPGNIYSQDTYDEAWIEKYFSEYGALVRDLAFIKAAHGMLKHKAQWHFLQMNNLVHYVDQWDSNVKVEDSKLPREFGNKSRVTQLRELYSETISNLQPSFYDVLYNNNWSQKFKADRKIVNKHFQDGHPHPLEHYDYLKRVFEHNWRPSTNEKVGELQKKWVKLMHDASATATDNKFSIYNTSTNWHNAIRHDLNIRKSEDIDF
;
A
#
# COMPACT_ATOMS: atom_id res chain seq x y z
N MET A 1 7.87 -9.37 20.72
CA MET A 1 6.63 -10.02 20.22
C MET A 1 5.66 -8.90 19.88
N ILE A 2 5.11 -8.85 18.66
CA ILE A 2 4.19 -7.78 18.24
C ILE A 2 2.88 -7.94 19.03
N LEU A 3 2.45 -6.88 19.72
CA LEU A 3 1.15 -6.86 20.36
C LEU A 3 0.09 -6.81 19.25
N LYS A 4 -0.75 -7.85 19.17
CA LYS A 4 -1.81 -7.91 18.16
C LYS A 4 -2.92 -6.94 18.52
N LYS A 5 -3.48 -6.27 17.50
CA LYS A 5 -4.66 -5.42 17.63
C LYS A 5 -5.92 -6.22 17.29
N THR A 6 -7.03 -6.02 17.99
CA THR A 6 -8.31 -6.62 17.60
C THR A 6 -8.72 -6.12 16.21
N LEU A 7 -9.02 -7.03 15.27
CA LEU A 7 -9.39 -6.64 13.90
C LEU A 7 -10.78 -5.99 13.83
N ILE A 8 -11.78 -6.60 14.47
CA ILE A 8 -13.16 -6.12 14.51
C ILE A 8 -13.75 -6.29 15.91
N HIS A 9 -14.58 -5.33 16.32
CA HIS A 9 -15.44 -5.42 17.50
C HIS A 9 -16.85 -5.89 17.12
N ASN A 10 -17.30 -5.57 15.91
CA ASN A 10 -18.57 -6.02 15.35
C ASN A 10 -18.38 -6.42 13.88
N ASN A 11 -19.18 -7.39 13.42
CA ASN A 11 -19.16 -7.80 12.02
C ASN A 11 -19.52 -6.60 11.13
N PRO A 12 -18.68 -6.25 10.15
CA PRO A 12 -18.94 -5.11 9.28
C PRO A 12 -20.01 -5.46 8.24
N LYS A 13 -20.78 -4.45 7.83
CA LYS A 13 -21.65 -4.51 6.64
C LYS A 13 -20.90 -4.10 5.37
N ARG A 14 -19.90 -3.22 5.50
CA ARG A 14 -19.05 -2.76 4.40
C ARG A 14 -17.58 -2.71 4.85
N LEU A 15 -16.69 -3.14 3.97
CA LEU A 15 -15.24 -3.04 4.10
C LEU A 15 -14.73 -2.05 3.05
N PHE A 16 -14.09 -0.99 3.51
CA PHE A 16 -13.40 -0.01 2.66
C PHE A 16 -11.89 -0.13 2.87
N THR A 17 -11.15 -0.39 1.80
CA THR A 17 -9.68 -0.48 1.85
C THR A 17 -9.04 0.59 0.99
N PHE A 18 -8.01 1.24 1.51
CA PHE A 18 -7.29 2.32 0.83
C PHE A 18 -5.80 2.06 0.88
N GLY A 19 -5.08 2.36 -0.19
CA GLY A 19 -3.63 2.28 -0.18
C GLY A 19 -3.00 2.30 -1.57
N CYS A 20 -1.77 1.81 -1.65
CA CYS A 20 -1.00 1.75 -2.89
C CYS A 20 -1.07 0.35 -3.54
N SER A 21 0.02 -0.08 -4.18
CA SER A 21 0.15 -1.44 -4.74
C SER A 21 0.12 -2.54 -3.67
N PHE A 22 0.32 -2.22 -2.40
CA PHE A 22 0.14 -3.19 -1.32
C PHE A 22 -1.34 -3.47 -1.04
N THR A 23 -2.26 -2.69 -1.63
CA THR A 23 -3.71 -2.76 -1.42
C THR A 23 -4.46 -3.19 -2.69
N ASP A 24 -4.05 -2.74 -3.89
CA ASP A 24 -4.47 -3.34 -5.16
C ASP A 24 -3.26 -3.61 -6.07
N TYR A 25 -3.14 -4.86 -6.51
CA TYR A 25 -2.05 -5.32 -7.35
C TYR A 25 -2.50 -6.41 -8.31
N LEU A 26 -1.55 -6.99 -9.06
CA LEU A 26 -1.80 -8.06 -10.01
C LEU A 26 -2.26 -9.37 -9.35
N TRP A 27 -2.05 -9.54 -8.05
CA TRP A 27 -2.53 -10.67 -7.26
C TRP A 27 -3.20 -10.20 -5.97
N PRO A 28 -3.98 -11.08 -5.29
CA PRO A 28 -4.65 -10.73 -4.05
C PRO A 28 -3.71 -10.18 -3.01
N THR A 29 -4.11 -9.01 -2.49
CA THR A 29 -3.43 -8.35 -1.39
C THR A 29 -4.14 -8.66 -0.08
N TRP A 30 -3.68 -8.02 1.00
CA TRP A 30 -4.37 -8.06 2.30
C TRP A 30 -5.83 -7.61 2.18
N ALA A 31 -6.14 -6.67 1.28
CA ALA A 31 -7.48 -6.14 1.09
C ALA A 31 -8.43 -7.20 0.53
N ASN A 32 -8.03 -7.88 -0.55
CA ASN A 32 -8.85 -8.93 -1.15
C ASN A 32 -9.04 -10.12 -0.19
N ILE A 33 -8.03 -10.44 0.63
CA ILE A 33 -8.11 -11.51 1.63
C ILE A 33 -9.13 -11.14 2.71
N LEU A 34 -9.13 -9.89 3.20
CA LEU A 34 -10.18 -9.42 4.11
C LEU A 34 -11.56 -9.38 3.46
N GLY A 35 -11.65 -9.00 2.18
CA GLY A 35 -12.90 -9.08 1.41
C GLY A 35 -13.44 -10.50 1.32
N TYR A 36 -12.58 -11.52 1.24
CA TYR A 36 -13.00 -12.93 1.30
C TYR A 36 -13.36 -13.39 2.72
N GLU A 37 -12.61 -12.96 3.74
CA GLU A 37 -12.88 -13.27 5.15
C GLU A 37 -14.24 -12.71 5.61
N PHE A 38 -14.54 -11.48 5.19
CA PHE A 38 -15.79 -10.76 5.42
C PHE A 38 -16.72 -10.83 4.20
N ARG A 39 -16.86 -12.02 3.58
CA ARG A 39 -17.70 -12.25 2.40
C ARG A 39 -19.18 -11.88 2.52
N ASP A 40 -19.65 -11.63 3.73
CA ASP A 40 -21.01 -11.19 4.04
C ASP A 40 -21.13 -9.64 3.99
N ALA A 41 -20.01 -8.91 3.83
CA ALA A 41 -19.93 -7.47 3.70
C ALA A 41 -19.69 -7.05 2.25
N GLU A 42 -20.18 -5.88 1.88
CA GLU A 42 -19.78 -5.20 0.63
C GLU A 42 -18.29 -4.84 0.72
N PHE A 43 -17.54 -5.03 -0.37
CA PHE A 43 -16.10 -4.83 -0.38
C PHE A 43 -15.67 -3.79 -1.41
N TYR A 44 -15.15 -2.66 -0.95
CA TYR A 44 -14.67 -1.58 -1.80
C TYR A 44 -13.16 -1.42 -1.65
N ASN A 45 -12.44 -1.50 -2.78
CA ASN A 45 -10.98 -1.41 -2.80
C ASN A 45 -10.49 -0.20 -3.60
N PHE A 46 -10.09 0.85 -2.89
CA PHE A 46 -9.52 2.09 -3.43
C PHE A 46 -7.99 2.04 -3.47
N GLY A 47 -7.41 0.85 -3.57
CA GLY A 47 -5.98 0.68 -3.82
C GLY A 47 -5.62 1.17 -5.22
N LYS A 48 -4.56 1.96 -5.35
CA LYS A 48 -3.99 2.32 -6.65
C LYS A 48 -2.48 2.10 -6.65
N SER A 49 -2.00 1.25 -7.55
CA SER A 49 -0.56 1.00 -7.69
C SER A 49 0.20 2.31 -7.92
N GLY A 50 1.29 2.50 -7.17
CA GLY A 50 2.07 3.73 -7.24
C GLY A 50 1.57 4.87 -6.34
N ALA A 51 0.36 4.80 -5.78
CA ALA A 51 -0.21 5.89 -5.00
C ALA A 51 0.66 6.30 -3.81
N GLY A 52 0.75 7.60 -3.58
CA GLY A 52 1.21 8.29 -2.38
C GLY A 52 0.08 8.56 -1.38
N ASN A 53 0.44 9.18 -0.26
CA ASN A 53 -0.50 9.48 0.82
C ASN A 53 -1.49 10.59 0.46
N GLN A 54 -1.18 11.42 -0.55
CA GLN A 54 -2.08 12.46 -1.04
C GLN A 54 -3.28 11.86 -1.78
N TYR A 55 -3.05 10.92 -2.71
CA TYR A 55 -4.11 10.15 -3.33
C TYR A 55 -4.96 9.44 -2.27
N ILE A 56 -4.30 8.67 -1.39
CA ILE A 56 -4.98 7.85 -0.38
C ILE A 56 -5.90 8.70 0.49
N PHE A 57 -5.41 9.84 1.00
CA PHE A 57 -6.22 10.74 1.81
C PHE A 57 -7.44 11.28 1.06
N ASN A 58 -7.25 11.75 -0.18
CA ASN A 58 -8.36 12.27 -0.97
C ASN A 58 -9.40 11.18 -1.28
N MET A 59 -8.98 9.94 -1.56
CA MET A 59 -9.92 8.83 -1.76
C MET A 59 -10.71 8.50 -0.49
N ILE A 60 -10.10 8.58 0.69
CA ILE A 60 -10.84 8.39 1.96
C ILE A 60 -11.92 9.46 2.12
N MET A 61 -11.58 10.73 1.85
CA MET A 61 -12.55 11.84 1.97
C MET A 61 -13.68 11.72 0.93
N GLN A 62 -13.36 11.34 -0.31
CA GLN A 62 -14.37 11.12 -1.36
C GLN A 62 -15.27 9.94 -1.00
N ALA A 63 -14.71 8.82 -0.53
CA ALA A 63 -15.49 7.67 -0.12
C ALA A 63 -16.39 7.99 1.08
N ASP A 64 -15.93 8.75 2.08
CA ASP A 64 -16.81 9.20 3.17
C ASP A 64 -17.93 10.13 2.65
N ALA A 65 -17.62 11.04 1.72
CA ALA A 65 -18.61 11.93 1.13
C ALA A 65 -19.70 11.18 0.35
N SER A 66 -19.32 10.13 -0.39
CA SER A 66 -20.24 9.35 -1.23
C SER A 66 -21.00 8.28 -0.46
N TYR A 67 -20.31 7.56 0.44
CA TYR A 67 -20.88 6.39 1.13
C TYR A 67 -21.30 6.68 2.57
N ASN A 68 -20.92 7.84 3.13
CA ASN A 68 -21.15 8.27 4.51
C ASN A 68 -20.81 7.16 5.52
N PHE A 69 -19.55 7.10 5.94
CA PHE A 69 -19.10 6.04 6.85
C PHE A 69 -19.88 6.04 8.17
N THR A 70 -20.12 4.84 8.68
CA THR A 70 -20.91 4.54 9.88
C THR A 70 -20.25 3.47 10.73
N HIS A 71 -20.75 3.26 11.95
CA HIS A 71 -20.20 2.27 12.88
C HIS A 71 -20.38 0.81 12.40
N ASN A 72 -21.16 0.59 11.35
CA ASN A 72 -21.27 -0.72 10.69
C ASN A 72 -20.15 -0.98 9.68
N ASP A 73 -19.29 0.00 9.43
CA ASP A 73 -18.22 -0.10 8.46
C ASP A 73 -16.89 -0.39 9.14
N ILE A 74 -16.01 -1.06 8.39
CA ILE A 74 -14.59 -1.10 8.69
C ILE A 74 -13.80 -0.41 7.58
N VAL A 75 -12.96 0.54 7.97
CA VAL A 75 -12.10 1.32 7.08
C VAL A 75 -10.65 1.00 7.40
N ILE A 76 -9.94 0.35 6.48
CA ILE A 76 -8.52 0.02 6.67
C ILE A 76 -7.71 0.78 5.65
N VAL A 77 -6.77 1.58 6.15
CA VAL A 77 -5.91 2.42 5.33
C VAL A 77 -4.48 1.91 5.44
N GLN A 78 -3.88 1.57 4.33
CA GLN A 78 -2.46 1.28 4.25
C GLN A 78 -1.73 2.51 3.70
N TRP A 79 -1.11 3.26 4.60
CA TRP A 79 -0.29 4.42 4.26
C TRP A 79 1.05 3.98 3.67
N THR A 80 1.60 4.78 2.77
CA THR A 80 2.80 4.46 2.00
C THR A 80 3.95 5.39 2.37
N ASN A 81 5.06 5.28 1.65
CA ASN A 81 6.24 6.11 1.83
C ASN A 81 5.90 7.60 1.53
N VAL A 82 6.48 8.51 2.33
CA VAL A 82 6.29 9.95 2.19
C VAL A 82 6.89 10.53 0.90
N SER A 83 7.89 9.88 0.32
CA SER A 83 8.55 10.33 -0.91
C SER A 83 7.79 9.97 -2.18
N ARG A 84 6.44 10.05 -2.14
CA ARG A 84 5.56 9.85 -3.29
C ARG A 84 4.80 11.13 -3.59
N GLU A 85 4.64 11.44 -4.88
CA GLU A 85 4.01 12.67 -5.35
C GLU A 85 2.89 12.34 -6.34
N ASP A 86 1.66 12.52 -5.88
CA ASP A 86 0.44 12.27 -6.65
C ASP A 86 -0.12 13.57 -7.20
N ARG A 87 -0.64 13.54 -8.44
CA ARG A 87 -1.31 14.69 -9.04
C ARG A 87 -2.56 14.29 -9.79
N TYR A 88 -3.62 15.07 -9.64
CA TYR A 88 -4.82 14.92 -10.46
C TYR A 88 -4.65 15.71 -11.75
N PHE A 89 -4.85 15.04 -12.88
CA PHE A 89 -4.76 15.64 -14.20
C PHE A 89 -6.13 15.65 -14.89
N HIS A 90 -6.38 16.69 -15.67
CA HIS A 90 -7.59 16.81 -16.50
C HIS A 90 -7.62 15.75 -17.61
N ALA A 91 -8.82 15.48 -18.13
CA ALA A 91 -9.02 14.69 -19.33
C ALA A 91 -8.12 15.20 -20.48
N GLY A 92 -7.56 14.26 -21.26
CA GLY A 92 -6.63 14.59 -22.35
C GLY A 92 -5.17 14.82 -21.94
N ALA A 93 -4.84 14.79 -20.64
CA ALA A 93 -3.45 14.99 -20.22
C ALA A 93 -2.54 13.85 -20.72
N PRO A 94 -1.38 14.15 -21.34
CA PRO A 94 -0.49 13.12 -21.93
C PRO A 94 0.09 12.10 -20.95
N ILE A 95 0.02 12.41 -19.65
CA ILE A 95 0.51 11.55 -18.56
C ILE A 95 -0.49 10.44 -18.17
N LEU A 96 -1.75 10.57 -18.58
CA LEU A 96 -2.81 9.61 -18.25
C LEU A 96 -2.84 8.47 -19.26
N ASN A 97 -3.26 7.28 -18.80
CA ASN A 97 -3.48 6.14 -19.70
C ASN A 97 -4.84 6.24 -20.42
N ASP A 98 -5.04 5.43 -21.47
CA ASP A 98 -6.21 5.50 -22.36
C ASP A 98 -7.55 5.48 -21.62
N SER A 99 -7.67 4.69 -20.55
CA SER A 99 -8.90 4.62 -19.73
C SER A 99 -9.14 5.88 -18.89
N GLU A 100 -8.07 6.54 -18.44
CA GLU A 100 -8.11 7.72 -17.58
C GLU A 100 -8.24 9.04 -18.37
N VAL A 101 -7.75 9.05 -19.61
CA VAL A 101 -7.73 10.21 -20.50
C VAL A 101 -9.14 10.77 -20.75
N GLN A 102 -10.19 9.95 -20.66
CA GLN A 102 -11.56 10.37 -20.96
C GLN A 102 -12.16 11.32 -19.90
N HIS A 103 -11.80 11.13 -18.62
CA HIS A 103 -12.45 11.83 -17.51
C HIS A 103 -11.48 12.63 -16.63
N GLY A 104 -10.17 12.45 -16.82
CA GLY A 104 -9.17 12.92 -15.89
C GLY A 104 -8.99 11.92 -14.75
N ALA A 105 -7.80 11.89 -14.16
CA ALA A 105 -7.49 10.94 -13.12
C ALA A 105 -6.29 11.38 -12.27
N TRP A 106 -6.16 10.71 -11.14
CA TRP A 106 -4.94 10.72 -10.37
C TRP A 106 -3.82 9.97 -11.10
N SER A 107 -2.73 10.66 -11.38
CA SER A 107 -1.44 10.07 -11.68
C SER A 107 -0.71 9.75 -10.37
N THR A 108 -0.26 8.50 -10.28
CA THR A 108 0.37 7.93 -9.09
C THR A 108 1.69 7.24 -9.48
N PRO A 109 2.72 8.01 -9.86
CA PRO A 109 3.92 7.48 -10.52
C PRO A 109 4.84 6.68 -9.58
N GLY A 110 4.63 6.75 -8.27
CA GLY A 110 5.44 6.03 -7.29
C GLY A 110 6.37 6.92 -6.50
N ASN A 111 7.48 6.34 -6.04
CA ASN A 111 8.47 7.05 -5.25
C ASN A 111 9.31 7.95 -6.16
N ILE A 112 9.57 9.20 -5.74
CA ILE A 112 10.34 10.18 -6.51
C ILE A 112 11.74 9.69 -6.94
N TYR A 113 12.34 8.75 -6.21
CA TYR A 113 13.65 8.18 -6.54
C TYR A 113 13.60 7.05 -7.59
N SER A 114 12.42 6.55 -7.96
CA SER A 114 12.28 5.36 -8.81
C SER A 114 11.19 5.50 -9.88
N GLN A 115 10.83 6.73 -10.24
CA GLN A 115 9.74 7.04 -11.16
C GLN A 115 10.25 7.86 -12.35
N ASP A 116 9.54 7.78 -13.49
CA ASP A 116 9.97 8.40 -14.75
C ASP A 116 9.06 9.57 -15.20
N THR A 117 8.22 10.08 -14.30
CA THR A 117 7.25 11.16 -14.54
C THR A 117 7.81 12.56 -14.24
N TYR A 118 8.45 12.74 -13.09
CA TYR A 118 9.06 14.02 -12.69
C TYR A 118 10.57 13.92 -12.85
N ASP A 119 11.16 14.84 -13.61
CA ASP A 119 12.61 14.90 -13.77
C ASP A 119 13.33 15.42 -12.51
N GLU A 120 14.66 15.24 -12.48
CA GLU A 120 15.49 15.65 -11.34
C GLU A 120 15.39 17.14 -11.04
N ALA A 121 15.31 17.99 -12.08
CA ALA A 121 15.21 19.43 -11.94
C ALA A 121 13.88 19.85 -11.27
N TRP A 122 12.80 19.14 -11.58
CA TRP A 122 11.51 19.32 -10.93
C TRP A 122 11.56 18.89 -9.47
N ILE A 123 12.13 17.70 -9.19
CA ILE A 123 12.23 17.15 -7.83
C ILE A 123 13.06 18.09 -6.95
N GLU A 124 14.23 18.53 -7.42
CA GLU A 124 15.10 19.45 -6.68
C GLU A 124 14.40 20.77 -6.36
N LYS A 125 13.55 21.27 -7.27
CA LYS A 125 12.90 22.56 -7.11
C LYS A 125 11.63 22.50 -6.27
N TYR A 126 10.86 21.41 -6.33
CA TYR A 126 9.49 21.37 -5.81
C TYR A 126 9.22 20.28 -4.78
N PHE A 127 10.14 19.34 -4.58
CA PHE A 127 9.95 18.25 -3.62
C PHE A 127 10.88 18.40 -2.41
N SER A 128 10.33 18.10 -1.24
CA SER A 128 11.08 18.02 0.02
C SER A 128 10.54 16.85 0.82
N GLU A 129 11.41 15.92 1.23
CA GLU A 129 11.02 14.78 2.05
C GLU A 129 10.45 15.23 3.40
N TYR A 130 11.03 16.29 3.99
CA TYR A 130 10.48 16.89 5.20
C TYR A 130 9.10 17.51 4.96
N GLY A 131 8.93 18.26 3.87
CA GLY A 131 7.64 18.83 3.48
C GLY A 131 6.58 17.75 3.26
N ALA A 132 6.96 16.66 2.61
CA ALA A 132 6.11 15.51 2.39
C ALA A 132 5.73 14.81 3.72
N LEU A 133 6.67 14.66 4.65
CA LEU A 133 6.36 14.13 5.97
C LEU A 133 5.39 15.04 6.76
N VAL A 134 5.55 16.36 6.68
CA VAL A 134 4.61 17.32 7.28
C VAL A 134 3.21 17.16 6.69
N ARG A 135 3.11 17.10 5.36
CA ARG A 135 1.86 16.89 4.61
C ARG A 135 1.20 15.58 5.03
N ASP A 136 1.95 14.49 5.00
CA ASP A 136 1.40 13.14 5.16
C ASP A 136 0.98 12.87 6.61
N LEU A 137 1.72 13.36 7.61
CA LEU A 137 1.27 13.29 9.00
C LEU A 137 -0.01 14.10 9.25
N ALA A 138 -0.18 15.24 8.57
CA ALA A 138 -1.42 16.01 8.64
C ALA A 138 -2.60 15.23 8.03
N PHE A 139 -2.40 14.57 6.88
CA PHE A 139 -3.41 13.69 6.27
C PHE A 139 -3.80 12.53 7.19
N ILE A 140 -2.83 11.82 7.76
CA ILE A 140 -3.08 10.70 8.68
C ILE A 140 -3.85 11.19 9.91
N LYS A 141 -3.46 12.34 10.48
CA LYS A 141 -4.15 12.95 11.63
C LYS A 141 -5.59 13.31 11.29
N ALA A 142 -5.84 13.91 10.14
CA ALA A 142 -7.18 14.27 9.69
C ALA A 142 -8.06 13.04 9.47
N ALA A 143 -7.55 12.03 8.77
CA ALA A 143 -8.25 10.76 8.58
C ALA A 143 -8.55 10.07 9.92
N HIS A 144 -7.61 10.05 10.86
CA HIS A 144 -7.84 9.51 12.20
C HIS A 144 -8.95 10.27 12.92
N GLY A 145 -8.89 11.61 12.92
CA GLY A 145 -9.88 12.47 13.56
C GLY A 145 -11.30 12.23 13.06
N MET A 146 -11.46 11.99 11.76
CA MET A 146 -12.74 11.64 11.15
C MET A 146 -13.18 10.21 11.50
N LEU A 147 -12.32 9.22 11.24
CA LEU A 147 -12.68 7.81 11.33
C LEU A 147 -12.96 7.36 12.76
N LYS A 148 -12.23 7.89 13.76
CA LYS A 148 -12.38 7.48 15.16
C LYS A 148 -13.77 7.70 15.75
N HIS A 149 -14.59 8.56 15.13
CA HIS A 149 -15.97 8.82 15.54
C HIS A 149 -17.01 8.24 14.60
N LYS A 150 -16.59 7.65 13.47
CA LYS A 150 -17.50 7.19 12.42
C LYS A 150 -17.48 5.69 12.20
N ALA A 151 -16.32 5.05 12.16
CA ALA A 151 -16.19 3.65 11.73
C ALA A 151 -15.21 2.85 12.61
N GLN A 152 -15.23 1.53 12.47
CA GLN A 152 -14.08 0.72 12.89
C GLN A 152 -12.92 1.02 11.95
N TRP A 153 -11.69 1.18 12.45
CA TRP A 153 -10.59 1.60 11.60
C TRP A 153 -9.23 1.03 12.01
N HIS A 154 -8.35 0.86 11.02
CA HIS A 154 -6.95 0.52 11.22
C HIS A 154 -6.06 1.22 10.23
N PHE A 155 -4.91 1.70 10.70
CA PHE A 155 -3.87 2.28 9.86
C PHE A 155 -2.68 1.35 9.77
N LEU A 156 -2.49 0.74 8.61
CA LEU A 156 -1.32 -0.02 8.23
C LEU A 156 -0.30 0.90 7.58
N GLN A 157 0.93 0.41 7.39
CA GLN A 157 1.95 1.14 6.64
C GLN A 157 2.84 0.19 5.82
N MET A 158 3.24 0.60 4.62
CA MET A 158 4.11 -0.20 3.74
C MET A 158 5.53 -0.30 4.32
N ASN A 159 6.16 0.85 4.52
CA ASN A 159 7.41 1.01 5.25
C ASN A 159 7.15 1.81 6.53
N ASN A 160 8.17 1.96 7.39
CA ASN A 160 8.09 2.91 8.50
C ASN A 160 8.18 4.34 7.94
N LEU A 161 7.03 4.95 7.65
CA LEU A 161 6.93 6.22 6.91
C LEU A 161 7.52 7.42 7.66
N VAL A 162 7.69 7.30 8.98
CA VAL A 162 8.34 8.35 9.79
C VAL A 162 9.84 8.16 9.92
N HIS A 163 10.39 7.04 9.42
CA HIS A 163 11.82 6.73 9.51
C HIS A 163 12.51 6.67 8.14
N TYR A 164 11.88 6.07 7.13
CA TYR A 164 12.46 5.84 5.80
C TYR A 164 11.80 6.70 4.73
N VAL A 165 12.61 7.32 3.86
CA VAL A 165 12.15 8.13 2.71
C VAL A 165 12.33 7.39 1.39
N ASP A 166 13.24 6.43 1.30
CA ASP A 166 13.27 5.48 0.20
C ASP A 166 12.69 4.14 0.65
N GLN A 167 11.86 3.54 -0.19
CA GLN A 167 11.31 2.22 0.06
C GLN A 167 12.27 1.10 -0.34
N TRP A 168 13.24 1.38 -1.22
CA TRP A 168 14.21 0.42 -1.73
C TRP A 168 15.56 0.49 -1.01
N ASP A 169 15.84 1.61 -0.34
CA ASP A 169 17.06 1.80 0.43
C ASP A 169 16.76 2.19 1.89
N SER A 170 16.93 1.23 2.79
CA SER A 170 16.77 1.44 4.23
C SER A 170 17.90 2.27 4.87
N ASN A 171 18.93 2.64 4.12
CA ASN A 171 19.95 3.58 4.56
C ASN A 171 19.51 5.03 4.38
N VAL A 172 18.50 5.32 3.57
CA VAL A 172 18.02 6.69 3.36
C VAL A 172 16.91 7.01 4.36
N LYS A 173 17.28 7.71 5.43
CA LYS A 173 16.34 8.08 6.49
C LYS A 173 15.81 9.49 6.29
N VAL A 174 14.64 9.76 6.87
CA VAL A 174 14.07 11.12 6.93
C VAL A 174 15.07 12.12 7.51
N GLU A 175 15.85 11.68 8.50
CA GLU A 175 16.87 12.46 9.20
C GLU A 175 18.07 12.85 8.31
N ASP A 176 18.29 12.12 7.21
CA ASP A 176 19.41 12.34 6.29
C ASP A 176 19.07 13.34 5.16
N SER A 177 17.81 13.79 5.07
CA SER A 177 17.37 14.78 4.06
C SER A 177 18.17 16.09 4.18
N LYS A 178 18.54 16.66 3.03
CA LYS A 178 19.53 17.75 2.87
C LYS A 178 19.12 19.13 3.44
N LEU A 179 18.04 19.20 4.23
CA LEU A 179 17.42 20.45 4.70
C LEU A 179 17.79 20.78 6.16
N PRO A 180 17.67 22.06 6.62
CA PRO A 180 18.26 22.49 7.89
C PRO A 180 17.78 21.64 9.07
N ARG A 181 18.77 21.04 9.75
CA ARG A 181 18.60 19.95 10.70
C ARG A 181 17.98 20.37 12.03
N GLU A 182 17.97 21.67 12.36
CA GLU A 182 17.63 22.16 13.69
C GLU A 182 16.63 23.32 13.68
N PHE A 183 15.73 23.34 14.66
CA PHE A 183 14.90 24.49 15.02
C PHE A 183 14.90 24.62 16.56
N GLY A 184 15.71 25.51 17.12
CA GLY A 184 16.00 25.46 18.57
C GLY A 184 16.86 24.24 18.92
N ASN A 185 16.56 23.54 20.03
CA ASN A 185 17.46 22.51 20.60
C ASN A 185 17.19 21.06 20.16
N LYS A 186 16.28 20.82 19.19
CA LYS A 186 15.95 19.48 18.69
C LYS A 186 15.92 19.46 17.17
N SER A 187 16.12 18.28 16.58
CA SER A 187 15.92 18.12 15.14
C SER A 187 14.47 18.39 14.74
N ARG A 188 14.25 18.98 13.56
CA ARG A 188 12.89 19.27 13.05
C ARG A 188 12.04 18.00 12.91
N VAL A 189 12.67 16.88 12.54
CA VAL A 189 12.01 15.57 12.41
C VAL A 189 11.58 15.05 13.78
N THR A 190 12.43 15.18 14.80
CA THR A 190 12.10 14.80 16.18
C THR A 190 10.90 15.59 16.70
N GLN A 191 10.91 16.92 16.51
CA GLN A 191 9.79 17.76 16.93
C GLN A 191 8.49 17.40 16.21
N LEU A 192 8.56 17.11 14.92
CA LEU A 192 7.39 16.70 14.14
C LEU A 192 6.84 15.36 14.63
N ARG A 193 7.71 14.38 14.93
CA ARG A 193 7.29 13.11 15.52
C ARG A 193 6.67 13.28 16.91
N GLU A 194 7.20 14.18 17.74
CA GLU A 194 6.62 14.50 19.04
C GLU A 194 5.22 15.13 18.88
N LEU A 195 5.09 16.10 17.96
CA LEU A 195 3.83 16.80 17.66
C LEU A 195 2.73 15.86 17.17
N TYR A 196 3.09 14.85 16.39
CA TYR A 196 2.19 13.84 15.84
C TYR A 196 2.26 12.50 16.58
N SER A 197 2.80 12.44 17.78
CA SER A 197 3.05 11.19 18.52
C SER A 197 1.81 10.32 18.68
N GLU A 198 0.65 10.91 19.02
CA GLU A 198 -0.63 10.20 19.05
C GLU A 198 -0.99 9.62 17.68
N THR A 199 -0.86 10.42 16.61
CA THR A 199 -1.15 9.97 15.24
C THR A 199 -0.25 8.82 14.83
N ILE A 200 1.04 8.93 15.13
CA ILE A 200 2.05 7.90 14.83
C ILE A 200 1.79 6.63 15.63
N SER A 201 1.36 6.74 16.89
CA SER A 201 1.08 5.59 17.75
C SER A 201 -0.08 4.71 17.24
N ASN A 202 -0.93 5.26 16.37
CA ASN A 202 -2.04 4.53 15.76
C ASN A 202 -1.62 3.70 14.52
N LEU A 203 -0.43 3.95 13.97
CA LEU A 203 0.12 3.18 12.85
C LEU A 203 0.55 1.80 13.33
N GLN A 204 0.02 0.75 12.69
CA GLN A 204 0.47 -0.62 12.91
C GLN A 204 1.90 -0.81 12.37
N PRO A 205 2.67 -1.80 12.86
CA PRO A 205 4.00 -2.10 12.32
C PRO A 205 3.99 -2.28 10.81
N SER A 206 5.07 -1.88 10.13
CA SER A 206 5.10 -1.86 8.67
C SER A 206 5.15 -3.26 8.07
N PHE A 207 4.67 -3.43 6.82
CA PHE A 207 4.85 -4.68 6.08
C PHE A 207 6.33 -5.08 6.02
N TYR A 208 7.22 -4.11 5.77
CA TYR A 208 8.66 -4.36 5.64
C TYR A 208 9.28 -4.90 6.93
N ASP A 209 8.89 -4.34 8.07
CA ASP A 209 9.37 -4.78 9.37
C ASP A 209 8.81 -6.17 9.72
N VAL A 210 7.49 -6.32 9.64
CA VAL A 210 6.78 -7.54 10.08
C VAL A 210 7.15 -8.76 9.24
N LEU A 211 7.29 -8.59 7.92
CA LEU A 211 7.56 -9.70 7.01
C LEU A 211 9.05 -9.93 6.79
N TYR A 212 9.82 -8.85 6.65
CA TYR A 212 11.19 -8.93 6.14
C TYR A 212 12.24 -8.42 7.13
N ASN A 213 11.85 -7.90 8.30
CA ASN A 213 12.74 -7.20 9.22
C ASN A 213 13.56 -6.10 8.50
N ASN A 214 12.91 -5.40 7.55
CA ASN A 214 13.51 -4.42 6.65
C ASN A 214 14.71 -4.94 5.82
N ASN A 215 14.76 -6.25 5.54
CA ASN A 215 15.84 -6.90 4.79
C ASN A 215 15.38 -7.40 3.40
N TRP A 216 15.54 -6.54 2.39
CA TRP A 216 15.19 -6.83 1.00
C TRP A 216 16.01 -7.96 0.38
N SER A 217 17.29 -8.06 0.71
CA SER A 217 18.15 -9.14 0.19
C SER A 217 17.63 -10.51 0.64
N GLN A 218 17.19 -10.61 1.90
CA GLN A 218 16.55 -11.81 2.42
C GLN A 218 15.24 -12.11 1.69
N LYS A 219 14.37 -11.12 1.49
CA LYS A 219 13.12 -11.26 0.75
C LYS A 219 13.35 -11.80 -0.66
N PHE A 220 14.18 -11.13 -1.46
CA PHE A 220 14.44 -11.56 -2.84
C PHE A 220 15.09 -12.94 -2.90
N LYS A 221 15.98 -13.27 -1.96
CA LYS A 221 16.57 -14.62 -1.86
C LYS A 221 15.52 -15.69 -1.56
N ALA A 222 14.57 -15.39 -0.67
CA ALA A 222 13.47 -16.29 -0.34
C ALA A 222 12.53 -16.49 -1.53
N ASP A 223 12.11 -15.42 -2.19
CA ASP A 223 11.22 -15.50 -3.36
C ASP A 223 11.85 -16.29 -4.50
N ARG A 224 13.14 -16.05 -4.79
CA ARG A 224 13.86 -16.79 -5.84
C ARG A 224 13.92 -18.29 -5.57
N LYS A 225 13.94 -18.68 -4.30
CA LYS A 225 13.91 -20.09 -3.88
C LYS A 225 12.50 -20.69 -4.02
N ILE A 226 11.47 -19.89 -3.78
CA ILE A 226 10.06 -20.32 -3.86
C ILE A 226 9.59 -20.41 -5.31
N VAL A 227 9.93 -19.40 -6.11
CA VAL A 227 9.45 -19.20 -7.47
C VAL A 227 10.47 -19.70 -8.48
N ASN A 228 11.54 -18.94 -8.71
CA ASN A 228 12.57 -19.22 -9.70
C ASN A 228 13.77 -18.29 -9.46
N LYS A 229 14.99 -18.72 -9.79
CA LYS A 229 16.21 -17.91 -9.64
C LYS A 229 16.17 -16.55 -10.36
N HIS A 230 15.35 -16.43 -11.41
CA HIS A 230 15.17 -15.20 -12.19
C HIS A 230 14.05 -14.30 -11.66
N PHE A 231 13.22 -14.77 -10.73
CA PHE A 231 12.11 -13.98 -10.20
C PHE A 231 12.62 -12.79 -9.36
N GLN A 232 12.02 -11.63 -9.56
CA GLN A 232 12.27 -10.43 -8.77
C GLN A 232 11.04 -9.52 -8.74
N ASP A 233 10.38 -9.47 -7.58
CA ASP A 233 9.31 -8.50 -7.28
C ASP A 233 9.41 -8.12 -5.79
N GLY A 234 9.24 -6.83 -5.47
CA GLY A 234 9.29 -6.33 -4.09
C GLY A 234 7.96 -6.42 -3.34
N HIS A 235 6.87 -6.76 -4.02
CA HIS A 235 5.55 -6.86 -3.40
C HIS A 235 5.41 -8.18 -2.61
N PRO A 236 4.66 -8.17 -1.50
CA PRO A 236 4.35 -9.39 -0.78
C PRO A 236 3.51 -10.30 -1.68
N HIS A 237 3.82 -11.60 -1.69
CA HIS A 237 2.97 -12.58 -2.35
C HIS A 237 1.70 -12.86 -1.52
N PRO A 238 0.67 -13.55 -2.04
CA PRO A 238 -0.62 -13.70 -1.34
C PRO A 238 -0.50 -14.26 0.08
N LEU A 239 0.36 -15.26 0.30
CA LEU A 239 0.59 -15.81 1.64
C LEU A 239 1.29 -14.81 2.58
N GLU A 240 2.23 -13.98 2.10
CA GLU A 240 2.87 -12.95 2.92
C GLU A 240 1.88 -11.86 3.35
N HIS A 241 0.97 -11.44 2.46
CA HIS A 241 -0.11 -10.54 2.84
C HIS A 241 -0.97 -11.13 3.97
N TYR A 242 -1.28 -12.42 3.88
CA TYR A 242 -2.04 -13.10 4.92
C TYR A 242 -1.26 -13.26 6.24
N ASP A 243 0.03 -13.58 6.15
CA ASP A 243 0.90 -13.69 7.30
C ASP A 243 1.07 -12.35 8.03
N TYR A 244 1.12 -11.24 7.30
CA TYR A 244 1.08 -9.90 7.88
C TYR A 244 -0.21 -9.70 8.70
N LEU A 245 -1.37 -9.97 8.11
CA LEU A 245 -2.66 -9.82 8.79
C LEU A 245 -2.71 -10.66 10.09
N LYS A 246 -2.30 -11.93 10.05
CA LYS A 246 -2.28 -12.81 11.23
C LYS A 246 -1.29 -12.37 12.31
N ARG A 247 -0.21 -11.67 11.95
CA ARG A 247 0.82 -11.17 12.88
C ARG A 247 0.41 -9.86 13.53
N VAL A 248 -0.31 -8.99 12.81
CA VAL A 248 -0.75 -7.68 13.28
C VAL A 248 -2.09 -7.76 14.00
N PHE A 249 -2.99 -8.64 13.56
CA PHE A 249 -4.34 -8.70 14.08
C PHE A 249 -4.68 -9.96 14.86
N GLU A 250 -5.41 -9.75 15.95
CA GLU A 250 -6.15 -10.78 16.66
C GLU A 250 -7.53 -10.91 16.02
N HIS A 251 -7.78 -12.08 15.43
CA HIS A 251 -9.01 -12.40 14.73
C HIS A 251 -9.18 -13.92 14.64
N ASN A 252 -10.42 -14.39 14.71
CA ASN A 252 -10.78 -15.80 14.52
C ASN A 252 -10.96 -16.09 13.02
N TRP A 253 -9.84 -16.22 12.32
CA TRP A 253 -9.80 -16.47 10.87
C TRP A 253 -10.58 -17.72 10.47
N ARG A 254 -11.47 -17.61 9.48
CA ARG A 254 -12.24 -18.75 8.98
C ARG A 254 -11.30 -19.81 8.38
N PRO A 255 -11.55 -21.13 8.62
CA PRO A 255 -10.80 -22.20 7.96
C PRO A 255 -10.79 -22.07 6.44
N SER A 256 -11.93 -21.69 5.85
CA SER A 256 -12.05 -21.44 4.40
C SER A 256 -11.07 -20.39 3.88
N THR A 257 -10.75 -19.37 4.67
CA THR A 257 -9.81 -18.30 4.28
C THR A 257 -8.38 -18.83 4.29
N ASN A 258 -8.00 -19.64 5.29
CA ASN A 258 -6.71 -20.32 5.32
C ASN A 258 -6.50 -21.21 4.08
N GLU A 259 -7.51 -22.03 3.77
CA GLU A 259 -7.51 -22.93 2.62
C GLU A 259 -7.38 -22.14 1.31
N LYS A 260 -8.20 -21.10 1.14
CA LYS A 260 -8.24 -20.33 -0.10
C LYS A 260 -6.94 -19.58 -0.37
N VAL A 261 -6.34 -18.96 0.64
CA VAL A 261 -5.02 -18.32 0.50
C VAL A 261 -3.94 -19.36 0.16
N GLY A 262 -4.00 -20.56 0.75
CA GLY A 262 -3.07 -21.65 0.43
C GLY A 262 -3.17 -22.13 -1.02
N GLU A 263 -4.38 -22.28 -1.55
CA GLU A 263 -4.62 -22.59 -2.97
C GLU A 263 -4.07 -21.49 -3.89
N LEU A 264 -4.35 -20.24 -3.57
CA LEU A 264 -3.88 -19.09 -4.35
C LEU A 264 -2.37 -18.96 -4.34
N GLN A 265 -1.72 -19.22 -3.21
CA GLN A 265 -0.26 -19.23 -3.14
C GLN A 265 0.32 -20.28 -4.09
N LYS A 266 -0.22 -21.50 -4.11
CA LYS A 266 0.24 -22.56 -5.04
C LYS A 266 0.07 -22.14 -6.49
N LYS A 267 -1.09 -21.54 -6.83
CA LYS A 267 -1.37 -21.03 -8.18
C LYS A 267 -0.41 -19.88 -8.56
N TRP A 268 -0.19 -18.93 -7.66
CA TRP A 268 0.74 -17.82 -7.84
C TRP A 268 2.16 -18.32 -8.08
N VAL A 269 2.67 -19.25 -7.27
CA VAL A 269 4.01 -19.83 -7.44
C VAL A 269 4.16 -20.43 -8.83
N LYS A 270 3.19 -21.24 -9.28
CA LYS A 270 3.21 -21.83 -10.62
C LYS A 270 3.26 -20.76 -11.72
N LEU A 271 2.35 -19.79 -11.68
CA LEU A 271 2.27 -18.74 -12.70
C LEU A 271 3.54 -17.87 -12.76
N MET A 272 4.08 -17.50 -11.60
CA MET A 272 5.32 -16.71 -11.54
C MET A 272 6.54 -17.54 -11.95
N HIS A 273 6.58 -18.83 -11.62
CA HIS A 273 7.64 -19.74 -12.08
C HIS A 273 7.62 -19.83 -13.61
N ASP A 274 6.45 -20.10 -14.20
CA ASP A 274 6.30 -20.28 -15.64
C ASP A 274 6.66 -18.99 -16.40
N ALA A 275 6.23 -17.83 -15.89
CA ALA A 275 6.58 -16.54 -16.47
C ALA A 275 8.08 -16.24 -16.38
N SER A 276 8.69 -16.47 -15.20
CA SER A 276 10.10 -16.17 -14.98
C SER A 276 11.07 -17.17 -15.61
N ALA A 277 10.64 -18.41 -15.87
CA ALA A 277 11.44 -19.42 -16.55
C ALA A 277 11.74 -19.07 -18.02
N THR A 278 10.92 -18.21 -18.63
CA THR A 278 11.08 -17.77 -20.03
C THR A 278 11.94 -16.51 -20.18
N ALA A 279 12.39 -15.90 -19.06
CA ALA A 279 13.18 -14.68 -19.10
C ALA A 279 14.61 -14.93 -19.63
N THR A 280 14.94 -14.33 -20.77
CA THR A 280 16.26 -14.48 -21.45
C THR A 280 17.38 -13.71 -20.76
N ASP A 281 17.06 -12.64 -20.04
CA ASP A 281 18.04 -11.63 -19.58
C ASP A 281 18.36 -11.73 -18.08
N ASN A 282 18.26 -12.95 -17.53
CA ASN A 282 18.57 -13.30 -16.13
C ASN A 282 17.70 -12.65 -15.04
N LYS A 283 16.77 -11.74 -15.34
CA LYS A 283 15.82 -11.17 -14.37
C LYS A 283 14.44 -11.01 -14.99
N PHE A 284 13.45 -11.71 -14.42
CA PHE A 284 12.04 -11.49 -14.69
C PHE A 284 11.57 -10.24 -13.94
N SER A 285 11.01 -9.29 -14.67
CA SER A 285 10.30 -8.14 -14.12
C SER A 285 8.87 -8.17 -14.62
N ILE A 286 7.92 -8.06 -13.70
CA ILE A 286 6.49 -7.97 -14.00
C ILE A 286 6.13 -6.74 -14.83
N TYR A 287 6.93 -5.67 -14.73
CA TYR A 287 6.74 -4.44 -15.51
C TYR A 287 7.10 -4.61 -16.98
N ASN A 288 7.80 -5.69 -17.33
CA ASN A 288 8.18 -5.99 -18.71
C ASN A 288 7.19 -6.97 -19.38
N THR A 289 6.14 -7.42 -18.69
CA THR A 289 5.14 -8.32 -19.26
C THR A 289 3.98 -7.54 -19.89
N SER A 290 3.26 -8.18 -20.83
CA SER A 290 2.19 -7.53 -21.58
C SER A 290 0.94 -7.31 -20.73
N THR A 291 0.12 -6.31 -21.10
CA THR A 291 -1.19 -6.05 -20.49
C THR A 291 -2.11 -7.28 -20.55
N ASN A 292 -2.04 -8.07 -21.63
CA ASN A 292 -2.80 -9.31 -21.74
C ASN A 292 -2.39 -10.33 -20.66
N TRP A 293 -1.10 -10.42 -20.36
CA TRP A 293 -0.62 -11.26 -19.27
C TRP A 293 -1.07 -10.71 -17.91
N HIS A 294 -0.99 -9.40 -17.68
CA HIS A 294 -1.52 -8.77 -16.45
C HIS A 294 -2.99 -9.07 -16.23
N ASN A 295 -3.82 -8.94 -17.27
CA ASN A 295 -5.25 -9.24 -17.23
C ASN A 295 -5.51 -10.71 -16.93
N ALA A 296 -4.77 -11.63 -17.56
CA ALA A 296 -4.87 -13.06 -17.30
C ALA A 296 -4.52 -13.39 -15.84
N ILE A 297 -3.44 -12.81 -15.30
CA ILE A 297 -3.01 -13.03 -13.91
C ILE A 297 -4.06 -12.48 -12.92
N ARG A 298 -4.56 -11.26 -13.14
CA ARG A 298 -5.62 -10.67 -12.29
C ARG A 298 -6.89 -11.53 -12.29
N HIS A 299 -7.28 -12.06 -13.46
CA HIS A 299 -8.40 -12.98 -13.57
C HIS A 299 -8.13 -14.28 -12.78
N ASP A 300 -6.96 -14.86 -12.98
CA ASP A 300 -6.63 -16.19 -12.49
C ASP A 300 -6.36 -16.26 -10.99
N LEU A 301 -5.81 -15.21 -10.43
CA LEU A 301 -5.49 -15.13 -9.01
C LEU A 301 -6.58 -14.48 -8.19
N ASN A 302 -7.74 -14.14 -8.77
CA ASN A 302 -8.77 -13.44 -8.03
C ASN A 302 -9.35 -14.26 -6.87
N ILE A 303 -9.31 -13.72 -5.65
CA ILE A 303 -9.97 -14.30 -4.47
C ILE A 303 -11.35 -13.71 -4.21
N ARG A 304 -11.51 -12.41 -4.47
CA ARG A 304 -12.72 -11.62 -4.27
C ARG A 304 -12.58 -10.33 -5.07
N LYS A 305 -13.55 -10.08 -5.96
CA LYS A 305 -13.71 -8.79 -6.64
C LYS A 305 -14.24 -7.76 -5.65
N SER A 306 -13.70 -6.54 -5.73
CA SER A 306 -14.35 -5.40 -5.13
C SER A 306 -15.62 -5.07 -5.90
N GLU A 307 -16.56 -4.43 -5.22
CA GLU A 307 -17.70 -3.77 -5.84
C GLU A 307 -17.19 -2.64 -6.75
N ASP A 308 -18.04 -2.27 -7.72
CA ASP A 308 -17.77 -1.14 -8.59
C ASP A 308 -17.71 0.16 -7.78
N ILE A 309 -16.75 1.02 -8.12
CA ILE A 309 -16.52 2.29 -7.44
C ILE A 309 -17.24 3.38 -8.23
N ASP A 310 -18.22 4.01 -7.60
CA ASP A 310 -19.13 4.94 -8.25
C ASP A 310 -18.73 6.41 -8.01
N PHE A 311 -17.60 6.88 -8.58
CA PHE A 311 -17.26 8.32 -8.71
C PHE A 311 -16.08 8.61 -9.65
#